data_AF-X1VPY7-F1
#
_entry.id   AF-X1VPY7-F1
#
_cell.length_a   1.000
_cell.length_b   1.000
_cell.length_c   1.000
_cell.angle_alpha   90.00
_cell.angle_beta   90.00
_cell.angle_gamma   90.00
#
_symmetry.space_group_name_H-M   'P 1'
#
loop_
_entity.id
_entity.type
_entity.pdbx_description
1 polymer ?
#
loop_
_entity_poly.entity_id
_entity_poly.type
_entity_poly.pdbx_seq_one_letter_code
_entity_poly.pdbx_strand_id
1 'polypeptide(L)'
;GYYRNFYDQGFKVPDRLTAQAETLFMNPLVDRKFLEKEKKRDLDNYRREFKAEFAEKVEAFLSYELVVNSLKLAGELPFKSELQYFCGIDASGLAGRDKFSLAIAHEQ
;
A
#
# COMPACT_ATOMS: atom_id res chain seq x y z
N GLY A 1 16.56 -23.66 -17.82
CA GLY A 1 15.56 -22.67 -18.24
C GLY A 1 15.81 -21.40 -17.47
N TYR A 2 16.04 -20.28 -18.15
CA TYR A 2 16.56 -19.03 -17.60
C TYR A 2 15.84 -18.51 -16.33
N TYR A 3 14.55 -18.83 -16.16
CA TYR A 3 13.75 -18.41 -15.00
C TYR A 3 14.01 -19.18 -13.70
N ARG A 4 14.61 -20.37 -13.74
CA ARG A 4 14.84 -21.20 -12.53
C ARG A 4 15.97 -20.71 -11.64
N ASN A 5 16.91 -19.93 -12.17
CA ASN A 5 18.13 -19.56 -11.46
C ASN A 5 18.03 -18.30 -10.60
N PHE A 6 16.90 -17.59 -10.65
CA PHE A 6 16.78 -16.27 -10.02
C PHE A 6 15.72 -16.18 -8.91
N TYR A 7 14.81 -17.15 -8.76
CA TYR A 7 13.64 -17.01 -7.88
C TYR A 7 13.21 -18.36 -7.27
N ASP A 8 13.87 -18.77 -6.20
CA ASP A 8 13.61 -20.02 -5.47
C ASP A 8 12.26 -20.04 -4.72
N GLN A 9 11.69 -18.88 -4.41
CA GLN A 9 10.48 -18.78 -3.59
C GLN A 9 9.17 -19.11 -4.35
N GLY A 10 9.17 -19.01 -5.68
CA GLY A 10 7.98 -19.20 -6.53
C GLY A 10 7.62 -20.67 -6.82
N PHE A 11 8.53 -21.61 -6.57
CA PHE A 11 8.42 -23.01 -7.02
C PHE A 11 7.83 -23.97 -5.98
N LYS A 12 7.21 -23.47 -4.90
CA LYS A 12 6.69 -24.29 -3.79
C LYS A 12 5.37 -25.03 -4.08
N VAL A 13 4.75 -24.82 -5.23
CA VAL A 13 3.46 -25.45 -5.61
C VAL A 13 3.66 -26.32 -6.85
N PRO A 14 3.40 -27.65 -6.76
CA PRO A 14 3.44 -28.54 -7.92
C PRO A 14 2.53 -28.04 -9.05
N ASP A 15 2.95 -28.28 -10.30
CA ASP A 15 2.20 -27.89 -11.52
C ASP A 15 1.91 -26.39 -11.69
N ARG A 16 2.59 -25.51 -10.94
CA ARG A 16 2.48 -24.05 -11.09
C ARG A 16 3.77 -23.42 -11.59
N LEU A 17 3.70 -22.73 -12.73
CA LEU A 17 4.77 -21.83 -13.17
C LEU A 17 4.61 -20.47 -12.49
N THR A 18 5.58 -20.10 -11.66
CA THR A 18 5.68 -18.74 -11.10
C THR A 18 6.89 -18.05 -11.73
N ALA A 19 6.67 -16.89 -12.37
CA ALA A 19 7.73 -16.05 -12.90
C ALA A 19 7.72 -14.71 -12.15
N GLN A 20 8.79 -14.46 -11.41
CA GLN A 20 9.06 -13.19 -10.73
C GLN A 20 10.26 -12.58 -11.44
N ALA A 21 10.24 -11.30 -11.77
CA ALA A 21 11.39 -10.60 -12.32
C ALA A 21 11.15 -9.10 -12.34
N GLU A 22 12.24 -8.33 -12.38
CA GLU A 22 12.17 -6.88 -12.53
C GLU A 22 11.47 -6.48 -13.84
N THR A 23 10.81 -5.33 -13.85
CA THR A 23 10.07 -4.82 -15.01
C THR A 23 10.91 -4.77 -16.28
N LEU A 24 12.15 -4.29 -16.23
CA LEU A 24 13.02 -4.18 -17.41
C LEU A 24 13.48 -5.54 -17.95
N PHE A 25 13.55 -6.56 -17.09
CA PHE A 25 13.88 -7.92 -17.51
C PHE A 25 12.70 -8.54 -18.27
N MET A 26 11.47 -8.33 -17.78
CA MET A 26 10.25 -8.83 -18.40
C MET A 26 9.86 -8.05 -19.66
N ASN A 27 10.05 -6.74 -19.64
CA ASN A 27 9.76 -5.85 -20.76
C ASN A 27 10.86 -4.79 -20.93
N PRO A 28 11.85 -5.05 -21.81
CA PRO A 28 12.92 -4.10 -22.09
C PRO A 28 12.47 -2.79 -22.77
N LEU A 29 11.22 -2.73 -23.25
CA LEU A 29 10.67 -1.56 -23.94
C LEU A 29 10.12 -0.50 -22.97
N VAL A 30 10.06 -0.79 -21.67
CA VAL A 30 9.63 0.19 -20.66
C VAL A 30 10.64 1.34 -20.60
N ASP A 31 10.14 2.57 -20.64
CA ASP A 31 10.98 3.76 -20.56
C ASP A 31 11.72 3.83 -19.21
N ARG A 32 13.05 3.92 -19.29
CA ARG A 32 13.90 4.06 -18.10
C ARG A 32 13.66 5.37 -17.37
N LYS A 33 13.29 6.45 -18.07
CA LYS A 33 13.00 7.74 -17.42
C LYS A 33 11.76 7.66 -16.52
N PHE A 34 10.76 6.88 -16.93
CA PHE A 34 9.59 6.60 -16.10
C PHE A 34 9.98 5.85 -14.83
N LEU A 35 10.80 4.80 -14.95
CA LEU A 35 11.26 4.03 -13.78
C LEU A 35 12.11 4.86 -12.81
N GLU A 36 12.99 5.73 -13.33
CA GLU A 36 13.76 6.65 -12.49
C GLU A 36 12.89 7.70 -11.79
N LYS A 37 11.78 8.13 -12.42
CA LYS A 37 10.81 9.01 -11.80
C LYS A 37 10.09 8.32 -10.63
N GLU A 38 9.59 7.11 -10.84
CA GLU A 38 8.90 6.36 -9.77
C GLU A 38 9.85 6.00 -8.63
N LYS A 39 11.10 5.64 -8.93
CA LYS A 39 12.16 5.40 -7.92
C LYS A 39 12.41 6.61 -7.02
N LYS A 40 12.41 7.82 -7.60
CA LYS A 40 12.58 9.07 -6.85
C LYS A 40 11.36 9.45 -6.03
N ARG A 41 10.16 9.05 -6.48
CA ARG A 41 8.90 9.36 -5.82
C ARG A 41 8.73 8.57 -4.53
N ASP A 42 8.94 7.26 -4.58
CA ASP A 42 8.84 6.37 -3.44
C ASP A 42 9.70 5.11 -3.69
N LEU A 43 10.78 4.97 -2.93
CA LEU A 43 11.73 3.87 -3.09
C LEU A 43 11.14 2.52 -2.64
N ASP A 44 10.28 2.50 -1.62
CA ASP A 44 9.66 1.26 -1.12
C ASP A 44 8.64 0.75 -2.14
N ASN A 45 7.78 1.65 -2.62
CA ASN A 45 6.84 1.32 -3.68
C ASN A 45 7.58 0.88 -4.96
N TYR A 46 8.67 1.56 -5.32
CA TYR A 46 9.45 1.20 -6.50
C TYR A 46 10.04 -0.23 -6.41
N ARG A 47 10.57 -0.61 -5.26
CA ARG A 47 11.10 -1.97 -5.02
C ARG A 47 10.00 -3.03 -5.18
N ARG A 48 8.84 -2.77 -4.60
CA ARG A 48 7.71 -3.70 -4.63
C ARG A 48 7.11 -3.84 -6.03
N GLU A 49 6.86 -2.72 -6.71
CA GLU A 49 6.16 -2.71 -7.99
C GLU A 49 7.07 -3.00 -9.19
N PHE A 50 8.31 -2.48 -9.20
CA PHE A 50 9.17 -2.54 -10.40
C PHE A 50 10.39 -3.46 -10.25
N LYS A 51 10.88 -3.67 -9.04
CA LYS A 51 11.95 -4.66 -8.77
C LYS A 51 11.41 -6.05 -8.46
N ALA A 52 10.09 -6.17 -8.30
CA ALA A 52 9.43 -7.39 -7.88
C ALA A 52 10.00 -7.93 -6.56
N GLU A 53 10.44 -7.05 -5.65
CA GLU A 53 10.90 -7.43 -4.33
C GLU A 53 9.68 -7.71 -3.44
N PHE A 54 9.59 -8.93 -2.89
CA PHE A 54 8.58 -9.22 -1.88
C PHE A 54 8.94 -8.46 -0.60
N ALA A 55 8.14 -7.47 -0.25
CA ALA A 55 8.29 -6.77 1.01
C ALA A 55 7.73 -7.65 2.15
N GLU A 56 8.59 -8.02 3.09
CA GLU A 56 8.17 -8.41 4.43
C GLU A 56 7.82 -7.12 5.19
N LYS A 57 6.63 -6.56 4.95
CA LYS A 57 6.26 -5.33 5.65
C LYS A 57 6.08 -5.59 7.14
N VAL A 58 6.95 -4.98 7.96
CA VAL A 58 6.67 -4.72 9.38
C VAL A 58 6.08 -3.32 9.59
N GLU A 59 6.29 -2.37 8.67
CA GLU A 59 5.78 -1.00 8.86
C GLU A 59 4.60 -0.69 7.93
N ALA A 60 3.49 -0.28 8.56
CA ALA A 60 2.30 0.23 7.91
C ALA A 60 2.62 1.48 7.07
N PHE A 61 1.74 1.84 6.13
CA PHE A 61 1.85 3.07 5.32
C PHE A 61 2.05 4.34 6.18
N LEU A 62 1.58 4.30 7.43
CA LEU A 62 1.80 5.32 8.44
C LEU A 62 2.81 4.78 9.47
N SER A 63 3.80 5.60 9.85
CA SER A 63 4.71 5.23 10.94
C SER A 63 3.94 5.08 12.25
N TYR A 64 4.42 4.20 13.13
CA TYR A 64 3.81 4.00 14.44
C TYR A 64 3.70 5.33 15.22
N GLU A 65 4.77 6.12 15.19
CA GLU A 65 4.81 7.43 15.85
C GLU A 65 3.74 8.39 15.30
N LEU A 66 3.53 8.42 13.98
CA LEU A 66 2.49 9.24 13.37
C LEU A 66 1.11 8.82 13.86
N VAL A 67 0.82 7.52 13.87
CA VAL A 67 -0.45 7.00 14.37
C VAL A 67 -0.67 7.37 15.84
N VAL A 68 0.30 7.11 16.70
CA VAL A 68 0.19 7.40 18.14
C VAL A 68 0.01 8.89 18.42
N ASN A 69 0.77 9.75 17.74
CA ASN A 69 0.66 11.21 17.92
C ASN A 69 -0.67 11.77 17.40
N SER A 70 -1.29 11.13 16.42
CA SER A 70 -2.63 11.48 15.93
C SER A 70 -3.77 11.00 16.84
N LEU A 71 -3.54 9.98 17.66
CA LEU A 71 -4.52 9.44 18.60
C LEU A 71 -4.61 10.29 19.88
N LYS A 72 -5.06 11.54 19.75
CA LYS A 72 -5.52 12.31 20.90
C LYS A 72 -6.96 11.92 21.21
N LEU A 73 -7.17 11.14 22.27
CA LEU A 73 -8.48 10.93 22.88
C LEU A 73 -8.92 12.23 23.56
N ALA A 74 -9.27 13.24 22.77
CA ALA A 74 -10.25 14.20 23.23
C ALA A 74 -11.54 13.39 23.41
N GLY A 75 -12.19 13.50 24.57
CA GLY A 75 -13.50 12.86 24.79
C GLY A 75 -14.56 13.41 23.84
N GLU A 76 -15.80 13.51 24.28
CA GLU A 76 -16.82 14.19 23.48
C GLU A 76 -16.44 15.66 23.27
N LEU A 77 -16.19 16.05 22.02
CA LEU A 77 -15.95 17.43 21.63
C LEU A 77 -17.27 18.06 21.20
N PRO A 78 -17.58 19.28 21.65
CA PRO A 78 -18.77 19.98 21.18
C PRO A 78 -18.63 20.35 19.69
N PHE A 79 -19.76 20.43 19.01
CA PHE A 79 -19.84 20.98 17.66
C PHE A 79 -19.38 22.44 17.64
N LYS A 80 -18.62 22.81 16.61
CA LYS A 80 -18.10 24.17 16.38
C LYS A 80 -18.67 24.72 15.08
N SER A 81 -19.54 25.71 15.17
CA SER A 81 -20.25 26.28 14.02
C SER A 81 -19.35 26.92 12.97
N GLU A 82 -18.14 27.30 13.36
CA GLU A 82 -17.15 27.96 12.52
C GLU A 82 -16.33 26.99 11.66
N LEU A 83 -16.43 25.67 11.90
CA LEU A 83 -15.65 24.67 11.17
C LEU A 83 -16.50 23.95 10.12
N GLN A 84 -15.87 23.60 9.01
CA GLN A 84 -16.47 22.74 8.00
C GLN A 84 -16.19 21.28 8.35
N TYR A 85 -17.23 20.46 8.39
CA TYR A 85 -17.15 19.04 8.70
C TYR A 85 -17.31 18.17 7.45
N PHE A 86 -16.56 17.07 7.41
CA PHE A 86 -16.58 16.08 6.34
C PHE A 86 -16.85 14.70 6.94
N CYS A 87 -17.65 13.91 6.24
CA CYS A 87 -17.99 12.55 6.65
C CYS A 87 -17.53 11.57 5.57
N GLY A 88 -16.72 10.59 5.97
CA GLY A 88 -16.32 9.47 5.14
C GLY A 88 -16.98 8.20 5.66
N ILE A 89 -17.64 7.46 4.77
CA ILE A 89 -18.26 6.17 5.07
C ILE A 89 -17.65 5.07 4.21
N ASP A 90 -17.28 3.96 4.84
CA ASP A 90 -17.04 2.69 4.20
C ASP A 90 -18.17 1.75 4.59
N ALA A 91 -19.07 1.51 3.63
CA ALA A 91 -20.25 0.68 3.84
C ALA A 91 -19.91 -0.79 4.08
N SER A 92 -18.66 -1.22 3.82
CA SER A 92 -18.23 -2.62 3.80
C SER A 92 -19.03 -3.48 2.82
N GLY A 93 -18.38 -4.50 2.23
CA GLY A 93 -19.00 -5.33 1.21
C GLY A 93 -20.30 -5.96 1.71
N LEU A 94 -21.38 -5.86 0.91
CA LEU A 94 -22.74 -6.39 1.19
C LEU A 94 -22.80 -7.89 1.52
N ALA A 95 -21.67 -8.61 1.52
CA ALA A 95 -21.54 -10.05 1.73
C ALA A 95 -21.40 -10.47 3.21
N GLY A 96 -21.68 -9.57 4.16
CA GLY A 96 -22.12 -9.94 5.52
C GLY A 96 -21.04 -10.31 6.54
N ARG A 97 -19.75 -10.07 6.25
CA ARG A 97 -18.65 -10.33 7.22
C ARG A 97 -17.73 -9.14 7.49
N ASP A 98 -17.79 -8.09 6.68
CA ASP A 98 -16.95 -6.91 6.85
C ASP A 98 -17.62 -5.88 7.77
N LYS A 99 -16.82 -5.14 8.54
CA LYS A 99 -17.30 -4.12 9.48
C LYS A 99 -17.37 -2.77 8.79
N PHE A 100 -18.56 -2.18 8.73
CA PHE A 100 -18.71 -0.80 8.28
C PHE A 100 -17.83 0.14 9.11
N SER A 101 -17.35 1.21 8.48
CA SER A 101 -16.55 2.24 9.15
C SER A 101 -17.08 3.63 8.80
N LEU A 102 -17.02 4.54 9.77
CA LEU A 102 -17.42 5.93 9.65
C LEU A 102 -16.34 6.81 10.27
N ALA A 103 -15.95 7.87 9.58
CA ALA A 103 -15.03 8.87 10.09
C ALA A 103 -15.60 10.27 9.86
N ILE A 104 -15.46 11.14 10.87
CA ILE A 104 -15.78 12.56 10.78
C ILE A 104 -14.48 13.34 10.93
N ALA A 105 -14.23 14.26 10.01
CA ALA A 105 -13.12 15.19 10.03
C ALA A 105 -13.64 16.62 9.97
N HIS A 106 -12.82 17.58 10.39
CA HIS A 106 -13.08 19.01 10.18
C HIS A 106 -11.80 19.72 9.74
N GLU A 107 -11.96 20.79 8.96
CA GLU A 107 -10.85 21.68 8.58
C GLU A 107 -10.70 22.78 9.64
N GLN A 108 -9.47 23.03 10.11
CA GLN A 108 -9.13 24.11 11.06
C GLN A 108 -8.45 25.28 10.36
#